data_AF-A0A4V5PQX5-F1
#
_entry.id   AF-A0A4V5PQX5-F1
#
_cell.length_a   1.000
_cell.length_b   1.000
_cell.length_c   1.000
_cell.angle_alpha   90.00
_cell.angle_beta   90.00
_cell.angle_gamma   90.00
#
_symmetry.space_group_name_H-M   'P 1'
#
loop_
_entity.id
_entity.type
_entity.pdbx_description
1 polymer ?
#
loop_
_entity_poly.entity_id
_entity_poly.type
_entity_poly.pdbx_seq_one_letter_code
_entity_poly.pdbx_strand_id
1 'polypeptide(L)'
;MSVAEIDSEARQNIVETDPLFGASTHCIVIMEQPPLVADQPPPQWRVSATLTLRDNVLGKNPVQADLPTVVVGPLIHKRQVVAMAKYPARVERWSFRFESDAGRATARVWLHPGTSPVTECGIFVVEHGLKKG
;
A
#
# COMPACT_ATOMS: atom_id res chain seq x y z
N MET A 1 4.66 -5.14 14.88
CA MET A 1 3.97 -5.43 13.59
C MET A 1 2.61 -4.75 13.63
N SER A 2 2.25 -3.92 12.65
CA SER A 2 0.93 -3.28 12.58
C SER A 2 0.17 -3.74 11.34
N VAL A 3 -1.07 -4.19 11.55
CA VAL A 3 -2.02 -4.55 10.49
C VAL A 3 -3.18 -3.58 10.57
N ALA A 4 -3.50 -2.93 9.45
CA ALA A 4 -4.65 -2.04 9.32
C ALA A 4 -5.51 -2.42 8.12
N GLU A 5 -6.77 -2.03 8.16
CA GLU A 5 -7.67 -2.09 7.01
C GLU A 5 -7.75 -0.71 6.37
N ILE A 6 -7.76 -0.66 5.05
CA ILE A 6 -8.00 0.53 4.24
C ILE A 6 -9.25 0.30 3.39
N ASP A 7 -10.02 1.36 3.20
CA ASP A 7 -11.33 1.32 2.55
C ASP A 7 -11.38 2.34 1.42
N SER A 8 -11.94 1.96 0.27
CA SER A 8 -12.01 2.83 -0.90
C SER A 8 -12.96 4.02 -0.72
N GLU A 9 -13.89 3.93 0.22
CA GLU A 9 -14.83 5.00 0.57
C GLU A 9 -14.37 5.83 1.78
N ALA A 10 -13.29 5.43 2.46
CA ALA A 10 -12.77 6.19 3.58
C ALA A 10 -12.20 7.53 3.09
N ARG A 11 -12.59 8.62 3.77
CA ARG A 11 -12.03 9.95 3.54
C ARG A 11 -10.50 9.98 3.70
N GLN A 12 -9.98 9.15 4.61
CA GLN A 12 -8.56 9.01 4.84
C GLN A 12 -8.22 7.62 5.39
N ASN A 13 -7.23 6.97 4.78
CA ASN A 13 -6.71 5.69 5.24
C ASN A 13 -5.34 5.90 5.89
N ILE A 14 -5.29 6.04 7.22
CA ILE A 14 -4.04 6.24 7.96
C ILE A 14 -3.58 4.93 8.57
N VAL A 15 -2.30 4.61 8.38
CA VAL A 15 -1.63 3.51 9.07
C VAL A 15 -0.39 4.05 9.78
N GLU A 16 -0.40 3.96 11.11
CA GLU A 16 0.72 4.40 11.93
C GLU A 16 1.83 3.34 11.94
N THR A 17 3.07 3.83 11.87
CA THR A 17 4.25 2.98 11.92
C THR A 17 4.65 2.75 13.37
N ASP A 18 5.08 1.53 13.68
CA ASP A 18 5.65 1.21 14.99
C ASP A 18 7.00 1.94 15.15
N PRO A 19 7.18 2.76 16.21
CA PRO A 19 8.44 3.45 16.50
C PRO A 19 9.67 2.54 16.55
N LEU A 20 9.47 1.24 16.78
CA LEU A 20 10.52 0.23 16.86
C LEU A 20 10.95 -0.33 15.50
N PHE A 21 10.31 0.04 14.37
CA PHE A 21 10.63 -0.51 13.04
C PHE A 21 11.96 -0.04 12.43
N GLY A 22 12.88 0.50 13.23
CA GLY A 22 14.24 0.79 12.78
C GLY A 22 14.31 1.96 11.80
N ALA A 23 15.15 1.86 10.78
CA ALA A 23 15.47 2.95 9.86
C ALA A 23 14.50 3.07 8.68
N SER A 24 13.81 2.00 8.30
CA SER A 24 12.85 2.00 7.20
C SER A 24 11.73 1.00 7.45
N THR A 25 10.55 1.32 6.92
CA THR A 25 9.35 0.49 7.01
C THR A 25 8.89 0.16 5.61
N HIS A 26 8.54 -1.10 5.40
CA HIS A 26 7.90 -1.56 4.18
C HIS A 26 6.42 -1.79 4.45
N CYS A 27 5.63 -1.68 3.40
CA CYS A 27 4.19 -1.90 3.41
C CYS A 27 3.84 -2.99 2.41
N ILE A 28 3.02 -3.95 2.84
CA ILE A 28 2.40 -4.94 1.98
C ILE A 28 0.90 -4.64 1.92
N VAL A 29 0.37 -4.52 0.70
CA VAL A 29 -1.06 -4.37 0.46
C VAL A 29 -1.61 -5.73 0.03
N ILE A 30 -2.59 -6.22 0.78
CA ILE A 30 -3.27 -7.49 0.55
C ILE A 30 -4.72 -7.18 0.23
N MET A 31 -5.19 -7.59 -0.94
CA MET A 31 -6.57 -7.37 -1.34
C MET A 31 -7.38 -8.66 -1.29
N GLU A 32 -8.65 -8.51 -0.94
CA GLU A 32 -9.66 -9.56 -1.05
C GLU A 32 -10.60 -9.21 -2.20
N GLN A 33 -10.82 -10.17 -3.10
CA GLN A 33 -11.70 -9.97 -4.25
C GLN A 33 -13.16 -10.10 -3.80
N PRO A 34 -14.03 -9.12 -4.11
CA PRO A 34 -15.46 -9.33 -3.99
C PRO A 34 -15.91 -10.44 -4.95
N PRO A 35 -17.05 -11.11 -4.70
CA PRO A 35 -17.57 -12.13 -5.62
C PRO A 35 -17.64 -11.59 -7.05
N LEU A 36 -17.03 -12.29 -8.00
CA LEU A 36 -17.13 -11.96 -9.42
C LEU A 36 -18.54 -12.26 -9.90
N VAL A 37 -19.21 -11.25 -10.45
CA VAL A 37 -20.46 -11.42 -11.19
C VAL A 37 -20.08 -11.69 -12.65
N ALA A 38 -20.57 -12.81 -13.22
CA ALA A 38 -20.09 -13.36 -14.49
C ALA A 38 -20.14 -12.40 -15.69
N ASP A 39 -21.00 -11.37 -15.64
CA ASP A 39 -21.23 -10.42 -16.73
C ASP A 39 -20.52 -9.06 -16.55
N GLN A 40 -19.70 -8.89 -15.49
CA GLN A 40 -18.99 -7.64 -15.22
C GLN A 40 -17.49 -7.75 -15.52
N PRO A 41 -16.86 -6.67 -16.03
CA PRO A 41 -15.41 -6.65 -16.17
C PRO A 41 -14.74 -6.82 -14.80
N PRO A 42 -13.55 -7.44 -14.73
CA PRO A 42 -12.81 -7.55 -13.48
C PRO A 42 -12.53 -6.16 -12.90
N PRO A 43 -12.73 -5.97 -11.58
CA PRO A 43 -12.44 -4.69 -10.94
C PRO A 43 -10.97 -4.31 -11.06
N GLN A 44 -10.73 -3.00 -11.17
CA GLN A 44 -9.41 -2.40 -11.02
C GLN A 44 -9.39 -1.48 -9.80
N TRP A 45 -8.23 -1.44 -9.16
CA TRP A 45 -8.02 -0.60 -8.00
C TRP A 45 -6.82 0.30 -8.19
N ARG A 46 -6.86 1.49 -7.60
CA ARG A 46 -5.72 2.40 -7.58
C ARG A 46 -5.24 2.57 -6.15
N VAL A 47 -3.94 2.42 -5.95
CA VAL A 47 -3.30 2.59 -4.64
C VAL A 47 -2.20 3.62 -4.80
N SER A 48 -2.22 4.64 -3.96
CA SER A 48 -1.08 5.54 -3.73
C SER A 48 -0.91 5.80 -2.24
N ALA A 49 0.25 6.33 -1.85
CA ALA A 49 0.54 6.61 -0.46
C ALA A 49 1.38 7.87 -0.30
N THR A 50 1.04 8.69 0.69
CA THR A 50 1.86 9.79 1.19
C THR A 50 2.46 9.39 2.53
N LEU A 51 3.77 9.56 2.66
CA LEU A 51 4.54 9.19 3.85
C LEU A 51 4.84 10.44 4.65
N THR A 52 4.53 10.43 5.95
CA THR A 52 5.08 11.41 6.89
C THR A 52 6.37 10.83 7.47
N LEU A 53 7.48 11.51 7.26
CA LEU A 53 8.80 11.08 7.72
C LEU A 53 9.05 11.52 9.15
N ARG A 54 9.75 10.68 9.91
CA ARG A 54 10.28 11.02 11.22
C ARG A 54 11.70 11.53 11.04
N ASP A 55 11.84 12.85 10.99
CA ASP A 55 13.14 13.51 10.98
C ASP A 55 13.44 14.13 12.35
N ASN A 56 14.47 13.63 13.03
CA ASN A 56 14.91 14.18 14.33
C ASN A 56 15.80 15.42 14.18
N VAL A 57 16.29 15.72 12.97
CA VAL A 57 17.27 16.77 12.66
C VAL A 57 16.59 18.01 12.07
N LEU A 58 15.55 17.84 11.24
CA LEU A 58 14.84 18.95 10.58
C LEU A 58 13.79 19.68 11.46
N GLY A 59 13.68 19.34 12.74
CA GLY A 59 12.76 19.98 13.69
C GLY A 59 11.34 19.40 13.65
N LYS A 60 10.34 20.15 14.16
CA LYS A 60 8.95 19.68 14.34
C LYS A 60 8.11 19.64 13.05
N ASN A 61 8.65 20.09 11.93
CA ASN A 61 7.89 20.18 10.70
C ASN A 61 7.81 18.81 10.03
N PRO A 62 6.61 18.26 9.79
CA PRO A 62 6.48 16.97 9.14
C PRO A 62 6.97 17.07 7.69
N VAL A 63 7.97 16.27 7.33
CA VAL A 63 8.39 16.11 5.94
C VAL A 63 7.49 15.06 5.30
N GLN A 64 6.94 15.37 4.14
CA GLN A 64 6.09 14.46 3.38
C GLN A 64 6.79 13.97 2.13
N ALA A 65 6.53 12.71 1.77
CA ALA A 65 6.98 12.11 0.52
C ALA A 65 5.83 11.34 -0.14
N ASP A 66 5.54 11.66 -1.40
CA ASP A 66 4.50 10.99 -2.16
C ASP A 66 5.09 9.82 -2.95
N LEU A 67 4.42 8.66 -2.85
CA LEU A 67 4.70 7.50 -3.70
C LEU A 67 3.77 7.49 -4.91
N PRO A 68 4.23 6.98 -6.06
CA PRO A 68 3.43 6.96 -7.28
C PRO A 68 2.16 6.11 -7.11
N THR A 69 1.11 6.48 -7.84
CA THR A 69 -0.11 5.68 -7.95
C THR A 69 0.14 4.46 -8.82
N VAL A 70 -0.28 3.29 -8.33
CA VAL A 70 -0.27 2.04 -9.11
C VAL A 70 -1.69 1.54 -9.34
N VAL A 71 -1.88 0.86 -10.46
CA VAL A 71 -3.13 0.16 -10.79
C VAL A 71 -2.96 -1.32 -10.46
N VAL A 72 -3.93 -1.88 -9.74
CA VAL A 72 -3.98 -3.27 -9.31
C VAL A 72 -5.16 -3.96 -10.01
N GLY A 73 -4.93 -5.17 -10.51
CA GLY A 73 -5.97 -6.08 -11.02
C GLY A 73 -5.51 -6.92 -12.21
N PRO A 74 -6.32 -7.90 -12.68
CA PRO A 74 -7.35 -8.61 -11.92
C PRO A 74 -6.72 -9.55 -10.87
N LEU A 75 -7.46 -9.87 -9.80
CA LEU A 75 -6.99 -10.86 -8.83
C LEU A 75 -7.18 -12.28 -9.38
N ILE A 76 -6.19 -13.16 -9.16
CA ILE A 76 -6.29 -14.57 -9.56
C ILE A 76 -6.97 -15.40 -8.48
N HIS A 77 -6.75 -15.04 -7.21
CA HIS A 77 -7.30 -15.75 -6.05
C HIS A 77 -8.12 -14.80 -5.19
N LYS A 78 -9.01 -15.40 -4.38
CA LYS A 78 -9.88 -14.67 -3.44
C LYS A 78 -9.12 -13.67 -2.58
N ARG A 79 -7.90 -14.00 -2.14
CA ARG A 79 -7.04 -13.11 -1.36
C ARG A 79 -5.58 -13.25 -1.78
N GLN A 80 -4.93 -12.14 -2.11
CA GLN A 80 -3.52 -12.16 -2.50
C GLN A 80 -2.82 -10.83 -2.16
N VAL A 81 -1.49 -10.89 -2.05
CA VAL A 81 -0.67 -9.68 -2.05
C VAL A 81 -0.86 -9.02 -3.42
N VAL A 82 -0.88 -7.69 -3.48
CA VAL A 82 -1.07 -7.00 -4.76
C VAL A 82 -0.08 -5.88 -4.99
N ALA A 83 0.46 -5.33 -3.91
CA ALA A 83 1.44 -4.29 -4.00
C ALA A 83 2.36 -4.32 -2.78
N MET A 84 3.59 -3.91 -3.01
CA MET A 84 4.58 -3.64 -1.97
C MET A 84 5.03 -2.19 -2.09
N ALA A 85 4.98 -1.43 -1.01
CA ALA A 85 5.51 -0.08 -0.97
C ALA A 85 6.77 -0.04 -0.08
N LYS A 86 7.81 0.62 -0.58
CA LYS A 86 9.12 0.70 0.05
C LYS A 86 9.60 2.15 0.08
N TYR A 87 10.24 2.53 1.19
CA TYR A 87 10.83 3.86 1.34
C TYR A 87 12.14 3.79 2.16
N PRO A 88 13.21 4.50 1.74
CA PRO A 88 14.55 4.38 2.33
C PRO A 88 14.75 5.16 3.63
N ALA A 89 13.71 5.73 4.23
CA ALA A 89 13.80 6.53 5.45
C ALA A 89 12.80 6.11 6.51
N ARG A 90 12.97 6.67 7.72
CA ARG A 90 12.10 6.37 8.86
C ARG A 90 10.75 7.05 8.64
N VAL A 91 9.71 6.24 8.45
CA VAL A 91 8.34 6.71 8.28
C VAL A 91 7.63 6.68 9.62
N GLU A 92 6.93 7.76 9.96
CA GLU A 92 6.03 7.81 11.11
C GLU A 92 4.63 7.34 10.73
N ARG A 93 4.14 7.80 9.58
CA ARG A 93 2.76 7.57 9.14
C ARG A 93 2.69 7.31 7.64
N TRP A 94 1.85 6.35 7.27
CA TRP A 94 1.44 6.10 5.90
C TRP A 94 0.00 6.58 5.72
N SER A 95 -0.24 7.43 4.72
CA SER A 95 -1.58 7.89 4.34
C SER A 95 -1.91 7.35 2.96
N PHE A 96 -2.79 6.37 2.88
CA PHE A 96 -3.16 5.71 1.63
C PHE A 96 -4.33 6.41 0.96
N ARG A 97 -4.28 6.48 -0.37
CA ARG A 97 -5.43 6.70 -1.22
C ARG A 97 -5.71 5.39 -1.94
N PHE A 98 -6.91 4.86 -1.70
CA PHE A 98 -7.37 3.60 -2.26
C PHE A 98 -8.67 3.87 -3.02
N GLU A 99 -8.72 3.49 -4.29
CA GLU A 99 -9.87 3.70 -5.15
C GLU A 99 -10.27 2.38 -5.81
N SER A 100 -11.56 2.22 -6.06
CA SER A 100 -12.17 1.06 -6.71
C SER A 100 -13.12 1.54 -7.79
N ASP A 101 -13.12 0.88 -8.94
CA ASP A 101 -14.07 1.15 -10.03
C ASP A 101 -15.37 0.31 -9.94
N ALA A 102 -15.41 -0.70 -9.06
CA ALA A 102 -16.53 -1.63 -8.91
C ALA A 102 -17.25 -1.50 -7.56
N GLY A 103 -17.41 -0.27 -7.07
CA GLY A 103 -18.02 0.02 -5.77
C GLY A 103 -17.05 -0.15 -4.60
N ARG A 104 -17.56 -0.16 -3.36
CA ARG A 104 -16.75 -0.23 -2.15
C ARG A 104 -15.85 -1.47 -2.13
N ALA A 105 -14.56 -1.25 -1.90
CA ALA A 105 -13.57 -2.30 -1.70
C ALA A 105 -12.79 -2.03 -0.40
N THR A 106 -12.26 -3.10 0.19
CA THR A 106 -11.34 -3.02 1.33
C THR A 106 -10.04 -3.76 1.01
N ALA A 107 -8.95 -3.30 1.63
CA ALA A 107 -7.65 -3.95 1.55
C ALA A 107 -6.99 -3.97 2.93
N ARG A 108 -6.15 -4.97 3.18
CA ARG A 108 -5.36 -5.05 4.41
C ARG A 108 -3.95 -4.56 4.11
N VAL A 109 -3.50 -3.60 4.91
CA VAL A 109 -2.14 -3.08 4.90
C VAL A 109 -1.37 -3.71 6.05
N TRP A 110 -0.20 -4.24 5.76
CA TRP A 110 0.72 -4.75 6.76
C TRP A 110 2.03 -3.98 6.70
N LEU A 111 2.35 -3.27 7.78
CA LEU A 111 3.64 -2.61 7.93
C LEU A 111 4.63 -3.53 8.67
N HIS A 112 5.85 -3.58 8.16
CA HIS A 112 6.93 -4.37 8.75
C HIS A 112 8.27 -3.64 8.64
N PRO A 113 9.23 -3.93 9.55
CA PRO A 113 10.59 -3.41 9.42
C PRO A 113 11.24 -3.99 8.17
N GLY A 114 12.09 -3.20 7.53
CA GLY A 114 12.85 -3.63 6.35
C GLY A 114 13.96 -2.63 6.03
N THR A 115 14.80 -2.96 5.07
CA THR A 115 15.77 -2.05 4.47
C THR A 115 15.42 -1.84 3.01
N SER A 116 15.31 -0.58 2.58
CA SER A 116 15.13 -0.24 1.17
C SER A 116 16.28 0.67 0.72
N PRO A 117 17.03 0.30 -0.32
CA PRO A 117 17.89 1.27 -0.98
C PRO A 117 17.04 2.35 -1.68
N VAL A 118 17.63 3.50 -1.96
CA VAL A 118 16.94 4.64 -2.63
C VAL A 118 16.42 4.23 -4.02
N THR A 119 17.12 3.33 -4.70
CA THR A 119 16.73 2.78 -6.02
C THR A 119 15.47 1.92 -6.00
N GLU A 120 14.99 1.53 -4.81
CA GLU A 120 13.78 0.72 -4.64
C GLU A 120 12.65 1.51 -3.99
N CYS A 121 12.71 2.84 -3.99
CA CYS A 121 11.63 3.70 -3.52
C CYS A 121 10.42 3.63 -4.48
N GLY A 122 9.24 3.29 -3.97
CA GLY A 122 8.02 3.26 -4.77
C GLY A 122 6.95 2.29 -4.26
N ILE A 123 5.87 2.18 -5.04
CA ILE A 123 4.88 1.10 -4.92
C ILE A 123 5.06 0.17 -6.13
N PHE A 124 5.18 -1.13 -5.88
CA PHE A 124 5.41 -2.15 -6.89
C PHE A 124 4.23 -3.11 -6.88
N VAL A 125 3.57 -3.28 -8.02
CA VAL A 125 2.49 -4.26 -8.17
C VAL A 125 3.11 -5.66 -8.18
N VAL A 126 2.55 -6.57 -7.39
CA VAL A 126 2.96 -7.97 -7.38
C VAL A 126 2.16 -8.72 -8.43
N GLU A 127 2.83 -9.12 -9.51
CA GLU A 127 2.23 -9.93 -10.56
C GLU A 127 1.99 -11.34 -10.03
N HIS A 128 0.73 -11.67 -9.78
CA HIS A 128 0.30 -13.04 -9.55
C HIS A 128 -0.20 -13.59 -10.89
N GLY A 129 0.52 -14.55 -11.47
CA GLY A 129 0.14 -15.20 -12.74
C GLY A 129 1.16 -16.25 -13.20
N LEU A 130 0.67 -17.36 -13.76
CA LEU A 130 1.49 -18.26 -14.59
C LEU A 130 1.88 -17.47 -15.83
N LYS A 131 3.14 -17.01 -15.92
CA LYS A 131 3.69 -16.60 -17.22
C LYS A 131 3.51 -17.76 -18.18
N LYS A 132 2.56 -17.64 -19.11
CA LYS A 132 2.60 -18.44 -20.34
C LYS A 132 3.82 -17.96 -21.11
N GLY A 133 4.92 -18.69 -20.97
CA GLY A 133 5.95 -18.75 -22.00
C GLY A 133 5.41 -19.47 -23.22
#